data_AF-A0A2N8TSD6-F1
#
_entry.id   AF-A0A2N8TSD6-F1
#
_cell.length_a   1.000
_cell.length_b   1.000
_cell.length_c   1.000
_cell.angle_alpha   90.00
_cell.angle_beta   90.00
_cell.angle_gamma   90.00
#
_symmetry.space_group_name_H-M   'P 1'
#
loop_
_entity.id
_entity.type
_entity.pdbx_description
1 polymer ?
#
loop_
_entity_poly.entity_id
_entity_poly.type
_entity_poly.pdbx_seq_one_letter_code
_entity_poly.pdbx_strand_id
1 'polypeptide(L)'
;MASCPVCGVDLPAPRGPRPRRYCSRACQGKAYRARQRQHSVHRAAAADEPGLLARYADVPSLELADRLALAARRLAGALTAGQGPDDADLDLLARIPVVLAARARRAVPMPAATVRPGTETSRDDTGPARARPAMPAAKPGQGTPAGRDAPTEAVVDMAARRKRSAATGTETARNHAAQGAPDASPVARIARTSRDDPAAAAPAPRGIELRPQKLAKKKARAVVDAAELVRHPEHRDNHQWILRSGDTVLGYVEPTYGGASRSGRNGWTGRLGGSRGRRCTTRDGAAADLAARWVRLVTAVPTRTLTGD
;
A
#
# COMPACT_ATOMS: atom_id res chain seq x y z
N MET A 1 37.43 -4.50 1.26
CA MET A 1 36.49 -4.81 2.36
C MET A 1 35.27 -3.91 2.19
N ALA A 2 34.08 -4.34 2.62
CA ALA A 2 32.89 -3.50 2.53
C ALA A 2 32.80 -2.59 3.77
N SER A 3 32.64 -1.29 3.56
CA SER A 3 32.54 -0.29 4.63
C SER A 3 31.08 0.07 4.91
N CYS A 4 30.79 0.51 6.14
CA CYS A 4 29.47 0.96 6.51
C CYS A 4 29.17 2.33 5.87
N PRO A 5 28.07 2.49 5.11
CA PRO A 5 27.76 3.74 4.42
C PRO A 5 27.35 4.89 5.36
N VAL A 6 27.26 4.64 6.67
CA VAL A 6 26.81 5.62 7.67
C VAL A 6 27.96 6.20 8.47
N CYS A 7 29.00 5.42 8.74
CA CYS A 7 30.12 5.81 9.58
C CYS A 7 31.50 5.45 8.99
N GLY A 8 31.56 4.84 7.80
CA GLY A 8 32.81 4.44 7.15
C GLY A 8 33.50 3.20 7.74
N VAL A 9 33.17 2.78 8.96
CA VAL A 9 33.80 1.62 9.64
C VAL A 9 33.60 0.34 8.84
N ASP A 10 34.63 -0.50 8.79
CA ASP A 10 34.59 -1.82 8.15
C ASP A 10 33.47 -2.70 8.72
N LEU A 11 32.79 -3.41 7.82
CA LEU A 11 31.69 -4.27 8.20
C LEU A 11 32.23 -5.57 8.81
N PRO A 12 31.67 -6.02 9.96
CA PRO A 12 32.07 -7.29 10.56
C PRO A 12 31.71 -8.44 9.61
N ALA A 13 32.48 -9.53 9.71
CA ALA A 13 32.26 -10.74 8.92
C ALA A 13 30.78 -11.18 8.98
N PRO A 14 30.14 -11.48 7.83
CA PRO A 14 28.74 -11.87 7.81
C PRO A 14 28.56 -13.22 8.53
N ARG A 15 27.59 -13.29 9.45
CA ARG A 15 27.23 -14.55 10.15
C ARG A 15 26.26 -15.43 9.35
N GLY A 16 26.04 -15.15 8.08
CA GLY A 16 25.04 -15.85 7.26
C GLY A 16 25.16 -15.50 5.77
N PRO A 17 24.30 -16.07 4.93
CA PRO A 17 24.42 -15.99 3.47
C PRO A 17 24.22 -14.58 2.91
N ARG A 18 23.67 -13.65 3.70
CA ARG A 18 23.46 -12.27 3.29
C ARG A 18 24.53 -11.35 3.89
N PRO A 19 25.25 -10.57 3.06
CA PRO A 19 26.21 -9.61 3.57
C PRO A 19 25.50 -8.55 4.42
N ARG A 20 26.14 -8.17 5.53
CA ARG A 20 25.67 -7.04 6.34
C ARG A 20 25.84 -5.75 5.53
N ARG A 21 24.91 -4.81 5.70
CA ARG A 21 24.99 -3.47 5.08
C ARG A 21 25.41 -2.37 6.06
N TYR A 22 25.33 -2.65 7.36
CA TYR A 22 25.61 -1.69 8.42
C TYR A 22 26.43 -2.37 9.52
N CYS A 23 27.37 -1.64 10.12
CA CYS A 23 28.23 -2.17 11.19
C CYS A 23 27.44 -2.42 12.49
N SER A 24 26.39 -1.64 12.74
CA SER A 24 25.58 -1.71 13.96
C SER A 24 24.10 -1.41 13.73
N ARG A 25 23.25 -1.78 14.72
CA ARG A 25 21.83 -1.39 14.76
C ARG A 25 21.65 0.12 14.82
N ALA A 26 22.54 0.84 15.49
CA ALA A 26 22.52 2.29 15.56
C ALA A 26 22.73 2.92 14.16
N CYS A 27 23.71 2.43 13.39
CA CYS A 27 23.92 2.88 12.01
C CYS A 27 22.74 2.53 11.11
N GLN A 28 22.16 1.34 11.24
CA GLN A 28 20.93 0.99 10.53
C GLN A 28 19.79 1.96 10.84
N GLY A 29 19.61 2.32 12.12
CA GLY A 29 18.61 3.29 12.57
C GLY A 29 18.84 4.71 12.03
N LYS A 30 20.10 5.17 12.01
CA LYS A 30 20.49 6.46 11.41
C LYS A 30 20.22 6.48 9.91
N ALA A 31 20.59 5.43 9.17
CA ALA A 31 20.29 5.30 7.74
C ALA A 31 18.78 5.27 7.47
N TYR A 32 18.00 4.57 8.31
CA TYR A 32 16.55 4.54 8.20
C TYR A 32 15.93 5.94 8.40
N ARG A 33 16.36 6.68 9.44
CA ARG A 33 15.89 8.05 9.67
C ARG A 33 16.29 9.00 8.54
N ALA A 34 17.49 8.86 7.99
CA ALA A 34 17.93 9.65 6.83
C ALA A 34 17.01 9.42 5.61
N ARG A 35 16.70 8.15 5.30
CA ARG A 35 15.74 7.81 4.24
C ARG A 35 14.34 8.36 4.51
N GLN A 36 13.86 8.26 5.75
CA GLN A 36 12.56 8.83 6.12
C GLN A 36 12.51 10.35 5.92
N ARG A 37 13.59 11.08 6.28
CA ARG A 37 13.70 12.52 6.00
C ARG A 37 13.66 12.81 4.49
N GLN A 38 14.43 12.08 3.69
CA GLN A 38 14.40 12.22 2.22
C GLN A 38 13.01 11.97 1.65
N HIS A 39 12.34 10.89 2.07
CA HIS A 39 10.96 10.60 1.68
C HIS A 39 9.98 11.70 2.11
N SER A 40 10.15 12.29 3.29
CA SER A 40 9.29 13.40 3.72
C SER A 40 9.50 14.66 2.87
N VAL A 41 10.74 14.97 2.48
CA VAL A 41 11.03 16.12 1.61
C VAL A 41 10.43 15.90 0.22
N HIS A 42 10.61 14.73 -0.38
CA HIS A 42 9.98 14.42 -1.67
C HIS A 42 8.44 14.46 -1.59
N ARG A 43 7.85 13.96 -0.49
CA ARG A 43 6.40 14.04 -0.29
C ARG A 43 5.92 15.48 -0.12
N ALA A 44 6.65 16.31 0.61
CA ALA A 44 6.32 17.72 0.77
C ALA A 44 6.39 18.47 -0.57
N ALA A 45 7.43 18.23 -1.37
CA ALA A 45 7.55 18.78 -2.71
C ALA A 45 6.41 18.32 -3.63
N ALA A 46 6.01 17.04 -3.56
CA ALA A 46 4.87 16.53 -4.31
C ALA A 46 3.52 17.13 -3.83
N ALA A 47 3.39 17.46 -2.54
CA ALA A 47 2.19 18.12 -2.02
C ALA A 47 2.06 19.57 -2.50
N ASP A 48 3.19 20.26 -2.73
CA ASP A 48 3.25 21.61 -3.30
C ASP A 48 3.46 21.60 -4.83
N GLU A 49 3.01 20.56 -5.52
CA GLU A 49 3.13 20.46 -6.98
C GLU A 49 2.56 21.68 -7.73
N PRO A 50 1.39 22.26 -7.36
CA PRO A 50 0.88 23.46 -8.02
C PRO A 50 1.80 24.68 -7.85
N GLY A 51 2.35 24.90 -6.65
CA GLY A 51 3.26 26.01 -6.37
C GLY A 51 4.57 25.87 -7.13
N LEU A 52 5.12 24.65 -7.21
CA LEU A 52 6.30 24.35 -8.01
C LEU A 52 6.05 24.57 -9.51
N LEU A 53 4.91 24.14 -10.04
CA LEU A 53 4.57 24.36 -11.45
C LEU A 53 4.44 25.84 -11.78
N ALA A 54 3.86 26.64 -10.88
CA ALA A 54 3.79 28.09 -11.05
C ALA A 54 5.19 28.74 -11.02
N ARG A 55 6.05 28.35 -10.07
CA ARG A 55 7.42 28.87 -9.94
C ARG A 55 8.28 28.58 -11.18
N TYR A 56 8.06 27.45 -11.84
CA TYR A 56 8.83 27.03 -13.01
C TYR A 56 8.05 27.19 -14.32
N ALA A 57 6.93 27.93 -14.35
CA ALA A 57 6.05 28.02 -15.52
C ALA A 57 6.80 28.39 -16.80
N ASP A 58 7.69 29.38 -16.71
CA ASP A 58 8.42 29.94 -17.86
C ASP A 58 9.73 29.22 -18.20
N VAL A 59 10.13 28.21 -17.41
CA VAL A 59 11.39 27.49 -17.65
C VAL A 59 11.12 26.27 -18.54
N PRO A 60 11.75 26.14 -19.72
CA PRO A 60 11.62 24.98 -20.59
C PRO A 60 12.01 23.68 -19.89
N SER A 61 11.33 22.57 -20.22
CA SER A 61 11.61 21.28 -19.58
C SER A 61 13.04 20.77 -19.82
N LEU A 62 13.65 21.10 -20.97
CA LEU A 62 15.04 20.76 -21.27
C LEU A 62 16.00 21.49 -20.33
N GLU A 63 15.80 22.80 -20.13
CA GLU A 63 16.62 23.59 -19.21
C GLU A 63 16.51 23.10 -17.76
N LEU A 64 15.32 22.70 -17.32
CA LEU A 64 15.14 22.07 -16.01
C LEU A 64 15.95 20.77 -15.90
N ALA A 65 15.95 19.93 -16.94
CA ALA A 65 16.74 18.70 -16.95
C ALA A 65 18.25 18.99 -16.89
N ASP A 66 18.73 20.01 -17.58
CA ASP A 66 20.13 20.43 -17.54
C ASP A 66 20.54 20.96 -16.16
N ARG A 67 19.69 21.78 -15.53
CA ARG A 67 19.89 22.26 -14.15
C ARG A 67 19.94 21.10 -13.15
N LEU A 68 19.05 20.11 -13.29
CA LEU A 68 19.04 18.89 -12.48
C LEU A 68 20.35 18.09 -12.67
N ALA A 69 20.79 17.91 -13.91
CA ALA A 69 22.03 17.19 -14.22
C ALA A 69 23.27 17.92 -13.68
N LEU A 70 23.31 19.25 -13.75
CA LEU A 70 24.39 20.05 -13.18
C LEU A 70 24.45 19.94 -11.66
N ALA A 71 23.30 20.06 -10.97
CA ALA A 71 23.21 19.90 -9.52
C ALA A 71 23.66 18.49 -9.08
N ALA A 72 23.25 17.45 -9.82
CA ALA A 72 23.69 16.08 -9.57
C ALA A 72 25.22 15.90 -9.72
N ARG A 73 25.83 16.52 -10.75
CA ARG A 73 27.28 16.48 -10.95
C ARG A 73 28.04 17.22 -9.84
N ARG A 74 27.56 18.39 -9.42
CA ARG A 74 28.16 19.16 -8.30
C ARG A 74 28.09 18.38 -7.00
N LEU A 75 26.93 17.80 -6.70
CA LEU A 75 26.78 16.92 -5.54
C LEU A 75 27.76 15.75 -5.58
N ALA A 76 27.90 15.07 -6.72
CA ALA A 76 28.84 13.97 -6.87
C ALA A 76 30.30 14.42 -6.67
N GLY A 77 30.66 15.59 -7.21
CA GLY A 77 31.97 16.21 -7.01
C GLY A 77 32.25 16.52 -5.54
N ALA A 78 31.30 17.18 -4.85
CA ALA A 78 31.41 17.49 -3.42
C ALA A 78 31.59 16.22 -2.58
N LEU A 79 30.78 15.19 -2.80
CA LEU A 79 30.89 13.92 -2.10
C LEU A 79 32.24 13.22 -2.34
N THR A 80 32.77 13.31 -3.56
CA THR A 80 34.08 12.74 -3.92
C THR A 80 35.22 13.50 -3.24
N ALA A 81 35.09 14.82 -3.11
CA ALA A 81 36.04 15.68 -2.41
C ALA A 81 35.91 15.61 -0.87
N GLY A 82 34.98 14.82 -0.32
CA GLY A 82 34.70 14.78 1.12
C GLY A 82 34.02 16.05 1.66
N GLN A 83 33.47 16.88 0.78
CA GLN A 83 32.75 18.10 1.10
C GLN A 83 31.28 17.81 1.40
N GLY A 84 30.67 18.65 2.22
CA GLY A 84 29.23 18.64 2.44
C GLY A 84 28.47 19.02 1.17
N PRO A 85 27.27 18.47 0.94
CA PRO A 85 26.42 18.87 -0.17
C PRO A 85 25.92 20.31 0.01
N ASP A 86 25.82 21.06 -1.08
CA ASP A 86 25.18 22.39 -1.09
C ASP A 86 23.66 22.24 -0.97
N ASP A 87 23.04 22.98 -0.04
CA ASP A 87 21.60 22.93 0.21
C ASP A 87 20.77 23.32 -1.02
N ALA A 88 21.28 24.21 -1.88
CA ALA A 88 20.61 24.61 -3.12
C ALA A 88 20.60 23.45 -4.13
N ASP A 89 21.71 22.71 -4.26
CA ASP A 89 21.76 21.52 -5.14
C ASP A 89 20.80 20.42 -4.64
N LEU A 90 20.73 20.21 -3.32
CA LEU A 90 19.78 19.26 -2.72
C LEU A 90 18.32 19.67 -2.96
N ASP A 91 18.01 20.96 -2.88
CA ASP A 91 16.68 21.49 -3.13
C ASP A 91 16.25 21.31 -4.60
N LEU A 92 17.16 21.55 -5.55
CA LEU A 92 16.92 21.31 -6.98
C LEU A 92 16.68 19.83 -7.28
N LEU A 93 17.48 18.94 -6.69
CA LEU A 93 17.32 17.48 -6.81
C LEU A 93 15.99 16.98 -6.26
N ALA A 94 15.42 17.67 -5.26
CA ALA A 94 14.12 17.33 -4.70
C ALA A 94 12.94 17.85 -5.55
N ARG A 95 13.02 19.08 -6.08
CA ARG A 95 11.90 19.79 -6.71
C ARG A 95 11.74 19.51 -8.21
N ILE A 96 12.84 19.55 -8.98
CA ILE A 96 12.77 19.44 -10.44
C ILE A 96 12.14 18.12 -10.91
N PRO A 97 12.43 16.94 -10.31
CA PRO A 97 11.79 15.69 -10.73
C PRO A 97 10.26 15.71 -10.58
N VAL A 98 9.73 16.40 -9.57
CA VAL A 98 8.28 16.56 -9.36
C VAL A 98 7.68 17.38 -10.49
N VAL A 99 8.31 18.50 -10.86
CA VAL A 99 7.87 19.38 -11.95
C VAL A 99 7.88 18.65 -13.29
N LEU A 100 8.97 17.95 -13.60
CA LEU A 100 9.10 17.18 -14.84
C LEU A 100 8.07 16.05 -14.91
N ALA A 101 7.85 15.30 -13.81
CA ALA A 101 6.83 14.27 -13.75
C ALA A 101 5.42 14.84 -13.92
N ALA A 102 5.12 16.00 -13.32
CA ALA A 102 3.83 16.67 -13.45
C ALA A 102 3.57 17.14 -14.87
N ARG A 103 4.57 17.75 -15.53
CA ARG A 103 4.49 18.14 -16.94
C ARG A 103 4.31 16.93 -17.85
N ALA A 104 5.05 15.84 -17.62
CA ALA A 104 4.89 14.62 -18.38
C ALA A 104 3.46 14.08 -18.29
N ARG A 105 2.86 14.05 -17.08
CA ARG A 105 1.45 13.65 -16.90
C ARG A 105 0.45 14.54 -17.65
N ARG A 106 0.74 15.84 -17.78
CA ARG A 106 -0.11 16.78 -18.55
C ARG A 106 0.10 16.68 -20.05
N ALA A 107 1.29 16.29 -20.49
CA ALA A 107 1.64 16.16 -21.90
C ALA A 107 1.13 14.85 -22.52
N VAL A 108 0.86 13.81 -21.70
CA VAL A 108 0.16 12.62 -22.19
C VAL A 108 -1.25 13.05 -22.62
N PRO A 109 -1.58 13.02 -23.92
CA PRO A 109 -2.93 13.30 -24.34
C PRO A 109 -3.81 12.27 -23.64
N MET A 110 -4.71 12.75 -22.78
CA MET A 110 -5.83 11.94 -22.32
C MET A 110 -6.44 11.33 -23.59
N PRO A 111 -6.48 9.99 -23.75
CA PRO A 111 -7.15 9.41 -24.89
C PRO A 111 -8.54 10.02 -24.85
N ALA A 112 -8.85 10.86 -25.85
CA ALA A 112 -10.13 11.53 -25.94
C ALA A 112 -11.14 10.43 -25.72
N ALA A 113 -11.82 10.48 -24.56
CA ALA A 113 -12.78 9.46 -24.19
C ALA A 113 -13.64 9.34 -25.42
N THR A 114 -13.51 8.23 -26.14
CA THR A 114 -14.21 8.01 -27.40
C THR A 114 -15.65 8.01 -26.96
N VAL A 115 -16.26 9.20 -27.04
CA VAL A 115 -17.68 9.42 -26.88
C VAL A 115 -18.23 8.53 -27.96
N ARG A 116 -18.62 7.32 -27.57
CA ARG A 116 -19.34 6.41 -28.43
C ARG A 116 -20.50 7.28 -28.94
N PRO A 117 -20.54 7.61 -30.25
CA PRO A 117 -21.69 8.32 -30.78
C PRO A 117 -22.90 7.48 -30.37
N GLY A 118 -23.79 8.13 -29.63
CA GLY A 118 -24.96 7.47 -29.07
C GLY A 118 -25.64 6.71 -30.20
N THR A 119 -25.78 5.40 -30.03
CA THR A 119 -26.90 4.70 -30.63
C THR A 119 -28.14 5.40 -30.11
N GLU A 120 -28.64 6.36 -30.90
CA GLU A 120 -30.02 6.80 -30.90
C GLU A 120 -30.87 5.54 -31.12
N THR A 121 -31.20 4.87 -30.02
CA THR A 121 -32.41 4.05 -30.02
C THR A 121 -33.55 5.04 -30.05
N SER A 122 -33.94 5.41 -31.27
CA SER A 122 -35.31 5.77 -31.61
C SER A 122 -36.22 4.79 -30.89
N ARG A 123 -36.96 5.33 -29.91
CA ARG A 123 -38.00 4.62 -29.18
C ARG A 123 -39.23 5.50 -29.26
N ASP A 124 -39.84 5.47 -30.43
CA ASP A 124 -41.28 5.67 -30.57
C ASP A 124 -41.98 4.58 -29.76
N ASP A 125 -42.33 4.88 -28.52
CA ASP A 125 -43.31 4.11 -27.74
C ASP A 125 -44.32 5.10 -27.17
N THR A 126 -45.21 5.55 -28.06
CA THR A 126 -46.47 6.18 -27.68
C THR A 126 -47.43 5.07 -27.24
N GLY A 127 -47.37 4.71 -25.97
CA GLY A 127 -48.30 3.76 -25.33
C GLY A 127 -49.24 4.48 -24.35
N PRO A 128 -50.56 4.22 -24.39
CA PRO A 128 -51.55 5.04 -23.69
C PRO A 128 -51.60 4.80 -22.18
N ALA A 129 -52.04 5.85 -21.49
CA ALA A 129 -52.23 5.97 -20.05
C ALA A 129 -52.96 4.76 -19.43
N ARG A 130 -52.27 4.07 -18.51
CA ARG A 130 -52.93 3.16 -17.56
C ARG A 130 -53.24 3.91 -16.26
N ALA A 131 -54.51 3.81 -15.89
CA ALA A 131 -55.15 4.41 -14.73
C ALA A 131 -54.46 4.04 -13.40
N ARG A 132 -54.35 5.05 -12.53
CA ARG A 132 -53.99 4.93 -11.11
C ARG A 132 -55.09 4.15 -10.36
N PRO A 133 -54.77 3.10 -9.60
CA PRO A 133 -55.66 2.65 -8.53
C PRO A 133 -55.44 3.51 -7.27
N ALA A 134 -56.56 3.90 -6.67
CA ALA A 134 -56.64 4.67 -5.44
C ALA A 134 -56.07 3.89 -4.25
N MET A 135 -55.29 4.58 -3.41
CA MET A 135 -54.88 4.08 -2.09
C MET A 135 -56.02 4.23 -1.09
N PRO A 136 -56.35 3.19 -0.30
CA PRO A 136 -57.21 3.34 0.87
C PRO A 136 -56.42 3.82 2.10
N ALA A 137 -57.13 4.59 2.92
CA ALA A 137 -56.68 5.25 4.14
C ALA A 137 -56.13 4.28 5.21
N ALA A 138 -55.02 4.69 5.84
CA ALA A 138 -54.46 4.04 7.02
C ALA A 138 -55.21 4.48 8.29
N LYS A 139 -55.73 3.51 9.04
CA LYS A 139 -56.25 3.68 10.41
C LYS A 139 -55.10 3.75 11.43
N PRO A 140 -55.23 4.53 12.52
CA PRO A 140 -54.34 4.45 13.67
C PRO A 140 -54.82 3.34 14.62
N GLY A 141 -53.89 2.48 15.07
CA GLY A 141 -54.18 1.37 15.99
C GLY A 141 -53.04 1.15 16.97
N GLN A 142 -53.32 1.47 18.23
CA GLN A 142 -52.52 1.26 19.44
C GLN A 142 -52.23 -0.23 19.69
N GLY A 143 -51.17 -0.52 20.45
CA GLY A 143 -51.01 -1.84 21.08
C GLY A 143 -49.59 -2.20 21.51
N THR A 144 -49.17 -1.75 22.68
CA THR A 144 -48.15 -2.43 23.51
C THR A 144 -48.74 -3.75 24.03
N PRO A 145 -47.94 -4.79 24.27
CA PRO A 145 -47.75 -5.14 25.68
C PRO A 145 -46.34 -5.63 26.06
N ALA A 146 -46.15 -5.60 27.37
CA ALA A 146 -44.98 -5.94 28.16
C ALA A 146 -44.50 -7.40 28.04
N GLY A 147 -43.22 -7.57 28.38
CA GLY A 147 -42.77 -8.60 29.32
C GLY A 147 -42.41 -9.96 28.76
N ARG A 148 -41.11 -10.31 28.83
CA ARG A 148 -40.67 -11.54 29.50
C ARG A 148 -39.17 -11.57 29.73
N ASP A 149 -38.86 -11.97 30.95
CA ASP A 149 -37.57 -12.15 31.58
C ASP A 149 -36.74 -13.30 30.98
N ALA A 150 -35.41 -13.12 31.00
CA ALA A 150 -34.33 -14.06 31.39
C ALA A 150 -34.23 -15.47 30.72
N PRO A 151 -33.05 -16.15 30.70
CA PRO A 151 -31.91 -15.97 31.60
C PRO A 151 -30.50 -15.90 30.97
N THR A 152 -29.65 -15.19 31.70
CA THR A 152 -28.20 -15.37 31.84
C THR A 152 -27.86 -16.76 32.38
N GLU A 153 -26.95 -17.50 31.73
CA GLU A 153 -25.89 -18.25 32.40
C GLU A 153 -24.85 -18.81 31.41
N ALA A 154 -23.62 -18.99 31.93
CA ALA A 154 -22.54 -19.87 31.46
C ALA A 154 -21.72 -19.48 30.21
N VAL A 155 -20.69 -18.65 30.41
CA VAL A 155 -19.31 -18.97 29.94
C VAL A 155 -18.29 -18.36 30.91
N VAL A 156 -18.10 -19.02 32.05
CA VAL A 156 -16.83 -18.98 32.78
C VAL A 156 -16.13 -20.28 32.40
N ASP A 157 -14.90 -20.15 31.88
CA ASP A 157 -13.74 -21.01 32.14
C ASP A 157 -12.85 -21.20 30.91
N MET A 158 -11.86 -20.32 30.74
CA MET A 158 -10.70 -20.59 29.88
C MET A 158 -9.49 -19.73 30.30
N ALA A 159 -9.27 -19.59 31.61
CA ALA A 159 -8.18 -18.78 32.18
C ALA A 159 -7.13 -19.61 32.96
N ALA A 160 -7.20 -20.94 32.94
CA ALA A 160 -6.32 -21.80 33.73
C ALA A 160 -5.51 -22.80 32.90
N ARG A 161 -4.70 -22.35 31.93
CA ARG A 161 -3.65 -23.22 31.33
C ARG A 161 -2.51 -22.47 30.65
N ARG A 162 -1.73 -21.69 31.41
CA ARG A 162 -0.36 -21.26 31.02
C ARG A 162 0.40 -20.61 32.19
N LYS A 163 0.52 -21.36 33.29
CA LYS A 163 1.58 -21.16 34.29
C LYS A 163 2.16 -22.52 34.62
N ARG A 164 3.30 -22.83 34.00
CA ARG A 164 4.33 -23.79 34.45
C ARG A 164 5.34 -23.90 33.30
N SER A 165 6.48 -23.22 33.49
CA SER A 165 7.82 -23.53 32.98
C SER A 165 8.70 -22.31 33.23
N ALA A 166 8.96 -22.05 34.51
CA ALA A 166 10.02 -21.18 35.00
C ALA A 166 10.61 -21.88 36.22
N ALA A 167 11.81 -22.44 36.03
CA ALA A 167 12.72 -23.09 36.97
C ALA A 167 13.56 -24.05 36.12
N THR A 168 14.89 -24.16 36.15
CA THR A 168 15.99 -23.54 36.87
C THR A 168 17.24 -24.04 36.12
N GLY A 169 18.32 -23.27 36.03
CA GLY A 169 19.53 -23.74 35.38
C GLY A 169 20.68 -22.75 35.45
N THR A 170 21.12 -22.45 36.67
CA THR A 170 22.44 -21.92 36.98
C THR A 170 23.41 -23.09 37.09
N GLU A 171 24.38 -23.23 36.17
CA GLU A 171 25.62 -23.95 36.47
C GLU A 171 26.76 -23.59 35.48
N THR A 172 27.79 -22.94 36.05
CA THR A 172 29.24 -23.22 35.91
C THR A 172 29.88 -23.35 34.53
N ALA A 173 30.87 -22.49 34.24
CA ALA A 173 32.29 -22.88 34.13
C ALA A 173 33.13 -21.89 33.30
N ARG A 174 34.29 -21.57 33.86
CA ARG A 174 35.42 -20.86 33.28
C ARG A 174 36.22 -21.76 32.32
N ASN A 175 37.03 -21.08 31.51
CA ASN A 175 38.27 -21.51 30.83
C ASN A 175 38.12 -22.23 29.47
N HIS A 176 38.66 -21.62 28.41
CA HIS A 176 40.03 -21.91 27.94
C HIS A 176 40.48 -20.92 26.86
N ALA A 177 41.73 -20.49 26.99
CA ALA A 177 42.55 -19.85 25.97
C ALA A 177 43.33 -20.92 25.16
N ALA A 178 43.78 -20.53 23.95
CA ALA A 178 44.81 -21.11 23.07
C ALA A 178 44.26 -21.31 21.64
N GLN A 179 44.69 -20.48 20.67
CA GLN A 179 45.80 -20.71 19.72
C GLN A 179 45.49 -21.74 18.63
N GLY A 180 45.71 -21.36 17.37
CA GLY A 180 45.76 -22.28 16.23
C GLY A 180 45.12 -21.78 14.94
N ALA A 181 45.84 -20.92 14.20
CA ALA A 181 45.85 -20.94 12.73
C ALA A 181 47.11 -21.71 12.30
N PRO A 182 47.32 -22.08 11.03
CA PRO A 182 46.48 -21.95 9.84
C PRO A 182 46.28 -23.29 9.09
N ASP A 183 45.39 -23.37 8.11
CA ASP A 183 45.80 -23.93 6.82
C ASP A 183 44.86 -23.58 5.66
N ALA A 184 45.49 -23.43 4.50
CA ALA A 184 44.90 -22.96 3.27
C ALA A 184 44.07 -24.05 2.57
N SER A 185 42.96 -23.63 1.93
CA SER A 185 42.31 -24.45 0.91
C SER A 185 41.80 -23.58 -0.25
N PRO A 186 42.02 -24.01 -1.51
CA PRO A 186 41.76 -23.19 -2.68
C PRO A 186 40.28 -23.24 -3.07
N VAL A 187 39.66 -22.08 -3.26
CA VAL A 187 38.28 -21.97 -3.75
C VAL A 187 38.28 -22.00 -5.27
N ALA A 188 37.72 -23.07 -5.83
CA ALA A 188 37.41 -23.19 -7.25
C ALA A 188 36.44 -22.10 -7.72
N ARG A 189 36.79 -21.40 -8.79
CA ARG A 189 35.91 -20.47 -9.53
C ARG A 189 34.84 -21.28 -10.26
N ILE A 190 33.60 -21.21 -9.78
CA ILE A 190 32.43 -21.59 -10.59
C ILE A 190 31.94 -20.33 -11.29
N ALA A 191 32.09 -20.31 -12.62
CA ALA A 191 31.50 -19.32 -13.50
C ALA A 191 29.98 -19.40 -13.41
N ARG A 192 29.33 -18.31 -12.96
CA ARG A 192 27.88 -18.16 -13.05
C ARG A 192 27.54 -17.60 -14.42
N THR A 193 26.96 -18.43 -15.27
CA THR A 193 26.35 -18.01 -16.51
C THR A 193 25.14 -17.12 -16.20
N SER A 194 25.18 -15.93 -16.77
CA SER A 194 24.08 -14.97 -16.84
C SER A 194 23.00 -15.54 -17.77
N ARG A 195 21.78 -15.72 -17.25
CA ARG A 195 20.59 -15.97 -18.05
C ARG A 195 19.35 -15.54 -17.26
N ASP A 196 19.02 -14.26 -17.37
CA ASP A 196 17.69 -13.74 -17.04
C ASP A 196 17.16 -13.06 -18.32
N ASP A 197 16.40 -13.82 -19.10
CA ASP A 197 15.51 -13.29 -20.13
C ASP A 197 14.32 -12.62 -19.43
N PRO A 198 13.99 -11.35 -19.72
CA PRO A 198 12.83 -10.70 -19.11
C PRO A 198 11.54 -11.30 -19.66
N ALA A 199 10.80 -11.99 -18.79
CA ALA A 199 9.43 -12.40 -19.07
C ALA A 199 8.58 -11.17 -19.46
N ALA A 200 7.85 -11.29 -20.57
CA ALA A 200 6.98 -10.25 -21.10
C ALA A 200 6.05 -9.69 -20.02
N ALA A 201 6.04 -8.36 -19.87
CA ALA A 201 5.24 -7.67 -18.88
C ALA A 201 3.75 -7.93 -19.10
N ALA A 202 3.13 -8.65 -18.17
CA ALA A 202 1.68 -8.84 -18.16
C ALA A 202 0.97 -7.46 -18.10
N PRO A 203 -0.16 -7.26 -18.80
CA PRO A 203 -0.89 -6.01 -18.79
C PRO A 203 -1.26 -5.61 -17.37
N ALA A 204 -1.15 -4.32 -17.05
CA ALA A 204 -1.50 -3.79 -15.74
C ALA A 204 -2.97 -4.16 -15.41
N PRO A 205 -3.24 -4.68 -14.20
CA PRO A 205 -4.58 -5.13 -13.84
C PRO A 205 -5.56 -3.96 -13.95
N ARG A 206 -6.66 -4.16 -14.69
CA ARG A 206 -7.70 -3.15 -14.84
C ARG A 206 -8.45 -3.02 -13.51
N GLY A 207 -8.24 -1.90 -12.83
CA GLY A 207 -9.04 -1.56 -11.66
C GLY A 207 -10.51 -1.37 -12.08
N ILE A 208 -11.45 -1.98 -11.35
CA ILE A 208 -12.85 -1.61 -11.50
C ILE A 208 -13.01 -0.15 -11.09
N GLU A 209 -13.63 0.67 -11.94
CA GLU A 209 -14.18 1.94 -11.48
C GLU A 209 -15.17 1.67 -10.34
N LEU A 210 -14.84 2.18 -9.15
CA LEU A 210 -15.59 2.02 -7.90
C LEU A 210 -16.87 2.84 -7.89
N ARG A 211 -17.64 2.77 -8.97
CA ARG A 211 -18.98 3.33 -9.08
C ARG A 211 -20.00 2.23 -8.75
N PRO A 212 -21.19 2.59 -8.25
CA PRO A 212 -22.30 1.65 -8.10
C PRO A 212 -22.67 1.03 -9.46
N GLN A 213 -22.08 -0.12 -9.78
CA GLN A 213 -22.44 -0.89 -10.95
C GLN A 213 -23.61 -1.75 -10.54
N LYS A 214 -24.85 -1.44 -10.97
CA LYS A 214 -26.14 -2.09 -10.65
C LYS A 214 -26.13 -3.64 -10.79
N LEU A 215 -25.30 -4.31 -10.00
CA LEU A 215 -25.08 -5.73 -10.05
C LEU A 215 -26.11 -6.36 -9.14
N ALA A 216 -26.80 -7.37 -9.66
CA ALA A 216 -27.66 -8.19 -8.82
C ALA A 216 -26.82 -8.78 -7.67
N LYS A 217 -27.35 -8.75 -6.45
CA LYS A 217 -26.66 -9.22 -5.23
C LYS A 217 -26.09 -10.64 -5.36
N LYS A 218 -26.78 -11.53 -6.10
CA LYS A 218 -26.32 -12.89 -6.40
C LYS A 218 -25.04 -12.89 -7.26
N LYS A 219 -24.97 -12.04 -8.30
CA LYS A 219 -23.79 -11.89 -9.14
C LYS A 219 -22.62 -11.28 -8.37
N ALA A 220 -22.88 -10.25 -7.55
CA ALA A 220 -21.84 -9.65 -6.72
C ALA A 220 -21.21 -10.65 -5.74
N ARG A 221 -22.03 -11.53 -5.14
CA ARG A 221 -21.53 -12.63 -4.28
C ARG A 221 -20.69 -13.63 -5.07
N ALA A 222 -21.15 -14.07 -6.23
CA ALA A 222 -20.38 -14.99 -7.08
C ALA A 222 -18.98 -14.44 -7.44
N VAL A 223 -18.86 -13.13 -7.69
CA VAL A 223 -17.55 -12.48 -7.94
C VAL A 223 -16.64 -12.56 -6.71
N VAL A 224 -17.18 -12.33 -5.52
CA VAL A 224 -16.46 -12.44 -4.24
C VAL A 224 -16.09 -13.89 -3.92
N ASP A 225 -16.99 -14.84 -4.18
CA ASP A 225 -16.76 -16.26 -3.90
C ASP A 225 -15.64 -16.81 -4.81
N ALA A 226 -15.51 -16.28 -6.03
CA ALA A 226 -14.40 -16.58 -6.94
C ALA A 226 -13.13 -15.76 -6.67
N ALA A 227 -13.14 -14.85 -5.69
CA ALA A 227 -12.01 -13.97 -5.44
C ALA A 227 -10.91 -14.68 -4.65
N GLU A 228 -9.67 -14.44 -5.07
CA GLU A 228 -8.46 -14.89 -4.40
C GLU A 228 -7.68 -13.72 -3.79
N LEU A 229 -7.01 -14.01 -2.67
CA LEU A 229 -6.15 -13.05 -2.00
C LEU A 229 -4.70 -13.31 -2.39
N VAL A 230 -4.15 -12.46 -3.26
CA VAL A 230 -2.81 -12.62 -3.84
C VAL A 230 -1.87 -11.55 -3.28
N ARG A 231 -0.56 -11.84 -3.22
CA ARG A 231 0.44 -10.83 -2.85
C ARG A 231 0.52 -9.77 -3.96
N HIS A 232 0.61 -8.50 -3.56
CA HIS A 232 0.92 -7.44 -4.51
C HIS A 232 2.28 -7.71 -5.19
N PRO A 233 2.48 -7.39 -6.49
CA PRO A 233 3.79 -7.54 -7.13
C PRO A 233 4.92 -6.85 -6.34
N GLU A 234 4.63 -5.65 -5.83
CA GLU A 234 5.52 -4.87 -4.95
C GLU A 234 5.35 -5.18 -3.44
N HIS A 235 4.89 -6.39 -3.08
CA HIS A 235 4.60 -6.76 -1.69
C HIS A 235 5.78 -6.55 -0.73
N ARG A 236 7.01 -6.62 -1.25
CA ARG A 236 8.23 -6.39 -0.48
C ARG A 236 8.25 -4.99 0.16
N ASP A 237 7.75 -4.00 -0.55
CA ASP A 237 7.89 -2.59 -0.16
C ASP A 237 6.60 -2.04 0.47
N ASN A 238 5.43 -2.45 -0.04
CA ASN A 238 4.15 -1.97 0.45
C ASN A 238 3.46 -2.91 1.46
N HIS A 239 3.90 -4.18 1.55
CA HIS A 239 3.27 -5.23 2.35
C HIS A 239 1.77 -5.44 2.07
N GLN A 240 1.30 -5.06 0.89
CA GLN A 240 -0.11 -5.14 0.51
C GLN A 240 -0.45 -6.50 -0.11
N TRP A 241 -1.70 -6.90 0.11
CA TRP A 241 -2.35 -8.02 -0.56
C TRP A 241 -3.47 -7.48 -1.43
N ILE A 242 -3.71 -8.11 -2.57
CA ILE A 242 -4.75 -7.76 -3.52
C ILE A 242 -5.86 -8.79 -3.40
N LEU A 243 -7.08 -8.36 -3.14
CA LEU A 243 -8.25 -9.21 -3.30
C LEU A 243 -8.74 -9.04 -4.75
N ARG A 244 -8.61 -10.08 -5.57
CA ARG A 244 -8.95 -10.03 -7.00
C ARG A 244 -9.82 -11.23 -7.41
N SER A 245 -10.65 -11.04 -8.43
CA SER A 245 -11.45 -12.09 -9.06
C SER A 245 -11.10 -12.10 -10.55
N GLY A 246 -10.28 -13.06 -10.99
CA GLY A 246 -9.63 -13.02 -12.30
C GLY A 246 -8.77 -11.76 -12.48
N ASP A 247 -9.01 -11.01 -13.56
CA ASP A 247 -8.29 -9.76 -13.87
C ASP A 247 -8.81 -8.54 -13.09
N THR A 248 -9.82 -8.76 -12.25
CA THR A 248 -10.56 -7.68 -11.61
C THR A 248 -10.11 -7.49 -10.16
N VAL A 249 -9.53 -6.33 -9.85
CA VAL A 249 -9.14 -5.97 -8.48
C VAL A 249 -10.32 -5.42 -7.70
N LEU A 250 -10.70 -6.10 -6.62
CA LEU A 250 -11.79 -5.68 -5.72
C LEU A 250 -11.30 -4.68 -4.67
N GLY A 251 -10.03 -4.79 -4.24
CA GLY A 251 -9.39 -3.86 -3.32
C GLY A 251 -8.09 -4.41 -2.74
N TYR A 252 -7.56 -3.72 -1.72
CA TYR A 252 -6.27 -4.04 -1.12
C TYR A 252 -6.42 -4.35 0.37
N VAL A 253 -5.67 -5.31 0.88
CA VAL A 253 -5.58 -5.60 2.31
C VAL A 253 -4.17 -5.27 2.76
N GLU A 254 -4.06 -4.38 3.73
CA GLU A 254 -2.76 -3.95 4.26
C GLU A 254 -2.67 -4.17 5.77
N PRO A 255 -1.49 -4.55 6.28
CA PRO A 255 -1.22 -4.55 7.70
C PRO A 255 -1.24 -3.12 8.24
N THR A 256 -1.90 -2.92 9.37
CA THR A 256 -1.86 -1.65 10.11
C THR A 256 -0.64 -1.63 11.01
N TYR A 257 0.48 -1.21 10.43
CA TYR A 257 1.68 -0.87 11.20
C TYR A 257 1.55 0.55 11.74
N GLY A 258 1.84 0.77 13.03
CA GLY A 258 1.94 2.12 13.61
C GLY A 258 0.80 2.54 14.54
N GLY A 259 -0.07 1.63 14.98
CA GLY A 259 -0.90 1.92 16.15
C GLY A 259 -0.07 1.80 17.42
N ALA A 260 0.07 2.88 18.21
CA ALA A 260 0.58 2.86 19.58
C ALA A 260 -0.35 2.11 20.57
N SER A 261 -0.96 1.02 20.09
CA SER A 261 -1.76 0.12 20.90
C SER A 261 -0.84 -0.54 21.91
N ARG A 262 -1.17 -0.38 23.20
CA ARG A 262 -0.50 -1.07 24.33
C ARG A 262 -0.39 -2.59 24.13
N SER A 263 -1.20 -3.20 23.28
CA SER A 263 -1.16 -4.65 23.03
C SER A 263 -0.15 -5.08 21.95
N GLY A 264 0.49 -4.14 21.23
CA GLY A 264 1.44 -4.46 20.16
C GLY A 264 0.86 -5.27 18.98
N ARG A 265 -0.47 -5.54 18.97
CA ARG A 265 -1.11 -6.34 17.93
C ARG A 265 -1.30 -5.49 16.67
N ASN A 266 -0.46 -5.77 15.68
CA ASN A 266 -0.66 -5.31 14.31
C ASN A 266 -1.97 -5.90 13.78
N GLY A 267 -2.97 -5.06 13.54
CA GLY A 267 -4.21 -5.47 12.89
C GLY A 267 -4.08 -5.43 11.37
N TRP A 268 -5.11 -5.83 10.67
CA TRP A 268 -5.24 -5.77 9.21
C TRP A 268 -6.43 -4.90 8.83
N THR A 269 -6.33 -4.17 7.73
CA THR A 269 -7.45 -3.36 7.21
C THR A 269 -7.57 -3.53 5.71
N GLY A 270 -8.80 -3.66 5.22
CA GLY A 270 -9.09 -3.58 3.79
C GLY A 270 -9.26 -2.13 3.33
N ARG A 271 -8.80 -1.80 2.12
CA ARG A 271 -9.04 -0.55 1.41
C ARG A 271 -9.88 -0.79 0.17
N LEU A 272 -10.96 -0.03 0.06
CA LEU A 272 -11.87 -0.02 -1.07
C LEU A 272 -12.01 1.43 -1.54
N GLY A 273 -11.51 1.75 -2.73
CA GLY A 273 -11.62 3.10 -3.30
C GLY A 273 -11.15 4.23 -2.39
N GLY A 274 -9.95 4.08 -1.82
CA GLY A 274 -9.38 5.04 -0.88
C GLY A 274 -9.95 4.95 0.55
N SER A 275 -11.15 4.39 0.73
CA SER A 275 -11.78 4.22 2.05
C SER A 275 -11.24 3.02 2.81
N ARG A 276 -10.74 3.28 4.03
CA ARG A 276 -10.29 2.23 4.96
C ARG A 276 -11.47 1.56 5.66
N GLY A 277 -11.39 0.23 5.80
CA GLY A 277 -12.38 -0.58 6.51
C GLY A 277 -12.10 -0.70 8.00
N ARG A 278 -12.89 -1.58 8.63
CA ARG A 278 -12.69 -1.96 10.03
C ARG A 278 -11.34 -2.65 10.19
N ARG A 279 -10.68 -2.42 11.33
CA ARG A 279 -9.48 -3.16 11.71
C ARG A 279 -9.87 -4.57 12.15
N CYS A 280 -9.29 -5.57 11.51
CA CYS A 280 -9.44 -6.98 11.81
C CYS A 280 -8.16 -7.53 12.45
N THR A 281 -8.27 -8.61 13.21
CA THR A 281 -7.12 -9.27 13.85
C THR A 281 -6.33 -10.13 12.86
N THR A 282 -6.99 -10.66 11.83
CA THR A 282 -6.40 -11.51 10.81
C THR A 282 -6.50 -10.86 9.43
N ARG A 283 -5.57 -11.24 8.55
CA ARG A 283 -5.56 -10.83 7.14
C ARG A 283 -6.85 -11.24 6.45
N ASP A 284 -7.26 -12.49 6.63
CA ASP A 284 -8.44 -13.04 5.96
C ASP A 284 -9.73 -12.40 6.50
N GLY A 285 -9.77 -12.02 7.77
CA GLY A 285 -10.87 -11.21 8.32
C GLY A 285 -10.95 -9.81 7.71
N ALA A 286 -9.82 -9.18 7.38
CA ALA A 286 -9.81 -7.91 6.66
C ALA A 286 -10.23 -8.07 5.18
N ALA A 287 -9.89 -9.21 4.56
CA ALA A 287 -10.36 -9.55 3.22
C ALA A 287 -11.88 -9.79 3.19
N ALA A 288 -12.44 -10.48 4.19
CA ALA A 288 -13.87 -10.69 4.32
C ALA A 288 -14.64 -9.36 4.55
N ASP A 289 -14.13 -8.47 5.41
CA ASP A 289 -14.69 -7.11 5.59
C ASP A 289 -14.66 -6.31 4.27
N LEU A 290 -13.54 -6.37 3.55
CA LEU A 290 -13.38 -5.71 2.25
C LEU A 290 -14.40 -6.23 1.24
N ALA A 291 -14.56 -7.54 1.13
CA ALA A 291 -15.52 -8.18 0.24
C ALA A 291 -16.97 -7.77 0.56
N ALA A 292 -17.35 -7.76 1.85
CA ALA A 292 -18.67 -7.33 2.28
C ALA A 292 -18.95 -5.85 1.96
N ARG A 293 -17.95 -4.98 2.06
CA ARG A 293 -18.06 -3.57 1.65
C ARG A 293 -18.16 -3.42 0.13
N TRP A 294 -17.39 -4.20 -0.62
CA TRP A 294 -17.45 -4.19 -2.08
C TRP A 294 -18.85 -4.60 -2.57
N VAL A 295 -19.43 -5.67 -2.02
CA VAL A 295 -20.81 -6.10 -2.36
C VAL A 295 -21.81 -4.99 -2.06
N ARG A 296 -21.72 -4.33 -0.90
CA ARG A 296 -22.59 -3.19 -0.57
C ARG A 296 -22.45 -2.05 -1.57
N LEU A 297 -21.23 -1.70 -1.97
CA LEU A 297 -20.96 -0.62 -2.91
C LEU A 297 -21.57 -0.90 -4.29
N VAL A 298 -21.36 -2.10 -4.85
CA VAL A 298 -21.84 -2.41 -6.20
C VAL A 298 -23.35 -2.71 -6.23
N THR A 299 -23.93 -3.21 -5.13
CA THR A 299 -25.37 -3.47 -5.06
C THR A 299 -26.19 -2.26 -4.61
N ALA A 300 -25.55 -1.16 -4.21
CA ALA A 300 -26.24 0.05 -3.77
C ALA A 300 -27.14 0.60 -4.89
N VAL A 301 -28.39 0.90 -4.55
CA VAL A 301 -29.27 1.64 -5.45
C VAL A 301 -28.64 3.02 -5.66
N PRO A 302 -28.42 3.47 -6.91
CA PRO A 302 -27.91 4.81 -7.15
C PRO A 302 -28.85 5.79 -6.47
N THR A 303 -28.34 6.53 -5.49
CA THR A 303 -29.08 7.66 -4.94
C THR A 303 -29.30 8.59 -6.11
N ARG A 304 -30.53 8.67 -6.61
CA ARG A 304 -30.91 9.74 -7.54
C ARG A 304 -30.64 11.01 -6.75
N THR A 305 -29.54 11.70 -7.07
CA THR A 305 -29.39 13.10 -6.71
C THR A 305 -30.61 13.77 -7.28
N LEU A 306 -31.60 14.03 -6.42
CA LEU A 306 -32.67 14.98 -6.68
C LEU A 306 -31.95 16.32 -6.86
N THR A 307 -31.50 16.59 -8.08
CA THR A 307 -31.35 17.94 -8.59
C THR A 307 -32.73 18.57 -8.45
N GLY A 308 -32.93 19.27 -7.33
CA GLY A 308 -34.01 20.24 -7.21
C GLY A 308 -33.61 21.43 -8.07
N ASP A 309 -34.37 21.62 -9.15
CA ASP A 309 -34.50 22.90 -9.83
C ASP A 309 -35.37 23.85 -8.98
#